data_AF-A0A3A3FXR1-F1
#
_entry.id   AF-A0A3A3FXR1-F1
#
_cell.length_a   1.000
_cell.length_b   1.000
_cell.length_c   1.000
_cell.angle_alpha   90.00
_cell.angle_beta   90.00
_cell.angle_gamma   90.00
#
_symmetry.space_group_name_H-M   'P 1'
#
loop_
_entity.id
_entity.type
_entity.pdbx_description
1 polymer ?
#
loop_
_entity_poly.entity_id
_entity_poly.type
_entity_poly.pdbx_seq_one_letter_code
_entity_poly.pdbx_strand_id
1 'polypeptide(L)'
;MTLKTLAALLLAGVSASAFALTPGSGTWVKETTLFGLQDAYTYVPKNAAPATIGQGRALMLTLHGCAMTASGNVINKKYNWEDTAEKYGMVVIAPTVPSGTTSTRSYSGCWDWFGANPAARPAMKPFS
;
A
#
# COMPACT_ATOMS: atom_id res chain seq x y z
N MET A 1 -35.49 -2.51 45.72
CA MET A 1 -34.68 -2.63 44.49
C MET A 1 -35.62 -2.92 43.34
N THR A 2 -36.16 -1.87 42.70
CA THR A 2 -37.23 -1.97 41.69
C THR A 2 -36.65 -1.76 40.30
N LEU A 3 -36.89 -2.77 39.45
CA LEU A 3 -36.10 -3.16 38.28
C LEU A 3 -36.78 -2.80 36.95
N LYS A 4 -37.44 -1.61 36.82
CA LYS A 4 -38.37 -1.41 35.69
C LYS A 4 -38.44 -0.04 34.99
N THR A 5 -37.58 0.94 35.24
CA THR A 5 -37.83 2.30 34.70
C THR A 5 -36.72 3.03 33.96
N LEU A 6 -35.62 2.38 33.57
CA LEU A 6 -34.58 3.04 32.75
C LEU A 6 -34.20 2.24 31.51
N ALA A 7 -35.15 1.49 30.95
CA ALA A 7 -35.13 1.17 29.54
C ALA A 7 -35.51 2.45 28.77
N ALA A 8 -34.78 2.74 27.69
CA ALA A 8 -35.10 3.75 26.67
C ALA A 8 -34.57 5.18 26.87
N LEU A 9 -33.31 5.36 27.28
CA LEU A 9 -32.53 6.48 26.77
C LEU A 9 -31.17 6.02 26.24
N LEU A 10 -31.00 6.24 24.93
CA LEU A 10 -29.77 6.14 24.14
C LEU A 10 -29.45 4.78 23.49
N LEU A 11 -30.46 4.12 22.90
CA LEU A 11 -30.27 3.47 21.59
C LEU A 11 -30.15 4.57 20.50
N ALA A 12 -29.01 5.24 20.40
CA ALA A 12 -28.64 6.06 19.22
C ALA A 12 -27.18 6.53 19.33
N GLY A 13 -26.24 5.60 19.45
CA GLY A 13 -24.81 5.89 19.40
C GLY A 13 -24.18 5.18 18.20
N VAL A 14 -24.53 5.65 17.00
CA VAL A 14 -23.80 5.50 15.73
C VAL A 14 -22.75 4.37 15.73
N SER A 15 -23.16 3.17 15.32
CA SER A 15 -22.22 2.22 14.70
C SER A 15 -21.77 2.79 13.36
N ALA A 16 -20.97 3.85 13.40
CA ALA A 16 -20.00 4.08 12.36
C ALA A 16 -18.90 3.07 12.65
N SER A 17 -18.96 1.93 11.99
CA SER A 17 -17.75 1.20 11.65
C SER A 17 -16.92 2.12 10.75
N ALA A 18 -16.39 3.20 11.30
CA ALA A 18 -15.22 3.83 10.75
C ALA A 18 -14.22 2.69 10.74
N PHE A 19 -13.87 2.20 9.56
CA PHE A 19 -12.54 1.66 9.33
C PHE A 19 -11.61 2.81 9.67
N ALA A 20 -11.37 3.02 10.98
CA ALA A 20 -10.50 4.05 11.47
C ALA A 20 -9.20 3.76 10.75
N LEU A 21 -8.78 4.72 9.94
CA LEU A 21 -7.52 4.73 9.24
C LEU A 21 -6.45 4.50 10.30
N THR A 22 -6.06 3.26 10.56
CA THR A 22 -5.12 2.95 11.64
C THR A 22 -3.85 3.69 11.30
N PRO A 23 -3.46 4.69 12.11
CA PRO A 23 -2.25 5.44 11.85
C PRO A 23 -1.08 4.48 11.91
N GLY A 24 -0.22 4.55 10.91
CA GLY A 24 1.01 3.79 10.87
C GLY A 24 2.13 4.45 11.66
N SER A 25 3.34 3.96 11.46
CA SER A 25 4.55 4.54 12.04
C SER A 25 5.01 5.83 11.36
N GLY A 26 4.48 6.16 10.17
CA GLY A 26 4.99 7.26 9.35
C GLY A 26 6.43 7.02 8.89
N THR A 27 6.83 5.75 8.77
CA THR A 27 8.15 5.30 8.31
C THR A 27 8.00 4.21 7.25
N TRP A 28 9.01 4.08 6.38
CA TRP A 28 9.08 2.98 5.44
C TRP A 28 9.41 1.67 6.16
N VAL A 29 8.59 0.65 5.95
CA VAL A 29 8.79 -0.69 6.48
C VAL A 29 9.08 -1.62 5.31
N LYS A 30 10.14 -2.41 5.41
CA LYS A 30 10.42 -3.46 4.43
C LYS A 30 9.44 -4.61 4.65
N GLU A 31 8.73 -4.98 3.60
CA GLU A 31 7.77 -6.07 3.62
C GLU A 31 8.49 -7.40 3.39
N THR A 32 8.22 -8.37 4.27
CA THR A 32 8.86 -9.69 4.24
C THR A 32 7.97 -10.77 3.66
N THR A 33 6.69 -10.49 3.42
CA THR A 33 5.70 -11.47 2.96
C THR A 33 4.80 -10.89 1.87
N LEU A 34 5.39 -10.57 0.72
CA LEU A 34 4.63 -10.16 -0.46
C LEU A 34 4.89 -11.15 -1.59
N PHE A 35 3.94 -12.08 -1.77
CA PHE A 35 3.78 -13.10 -2.82
C PHE A 35 4.51 -12.87 -4.17
N GLY A 36 5.84 -12.92 -4.17
CA GLY A 36 6.70 -12.73 -5.36
C GLY A 36 7.21 -11.30 -5.62
N LEU A 37 6.86 -10.32 -4.79
CA LEU A 37 7.49 -8.99 -4.81
C LEU A 37 8.80 -9.02 -4.00
N GLN A 38 9.90 -8.58 -4.61
CA GLN A 38 11.22 -8.52 -3.99
C GLN A 38 11.48 -7.09 -3.50
N ASP A 39 12.13 -6.96 -2.35
CA ASP A 39 12.55 -5.68 -1.76
C ASP A 39 11.47 -4.59 -1.87
N ALA A 40 10.27 -4.93 -1.40
CA ALA A 40 9.13 -4.05 -1.35
C ALA A 40 9.02 -3.35 0.00
N TYR A 41 8.60 -2.09 -0.04
CA TYR A 41 8.51 -1.24 1.14
C TYR A 41 7.16 -0.56 1.20
N THR A 42 6.60 -0.46 2.39
CA THR A 42 5.32 0.20 2.64
C THR A 42 5.51 1.42 3.53
N TYR A 43 4.88 2.52 3.15
CA TYR A 43 4.71 3.70 3.99
C TYR A 43 3.26 3.80 4.42
N VAL A 44 3.03 3.76 5.74
CA VAL A 44 1.71 3.94 6.34
C VAL A 44 1.74 5.26 7.12
N PRO A 45 0.89 6.25 6.76
CA PRO A 45 0.95 7.58 7.36
C PRO A 45 0.54 7.55 8.83
N LYS A 46 1.19 8.38 9.65
CA LYS A 46 0.90 8.50 11.09
C LYS A 46 -0.17 9.54 11.41
N ASN A 47 -0.54 10.39 10.44
CA ASN A 47 -1.63 11.33 10.61
C ASN A 47 -2.96 10.59 10.84
N ALA A 48 -3.58 10.82 12.01
CA ALA A 48 -4.84 10.21 12.41
C ALA A 48 -6.08 10.93 11.84
N ALA A 49 -5.93 12.15 11.32
CA ALA A 49 -7.00 12.94 10.73
C ALA A 49 -6.59 13.51 9.35
N PRO A 50 -6.29 12.65 8.37
CA PRO A 50 -5.93 13.09 7.02
C PRO A 50 -7.11 13.71 6.27
N ALA A 51 -6.80 14.60 5.33
CA ALA A 51 -7.77 15.20 4.42
C ALA A 51 -8.22 14.19 3.37
N THR A 52 -9.04 13.23 3.77
CA THR A 52 -9.51 12.14 2.90
C THR A 52 -10.66 12.57 2.01
N ILE A 53 -10.75 11.95 0.83
CA ILE A 53 -11.89 12.07 -0.07
C ILE A 53 -12.79 10.85 0.20
N GLY A 54 -13.91 11.05 0.89
CA GLY A 54 -14.81 9.97 1.31
C GLY A 54 -14.32 9.24 2.58
N GLN A 55 -14.82 8.02 2.82
CA GLN A 55 -14.52 7.25 4.04
C GLN A 55 -13.42 6.19 3.86
N GLY A 56 -12.82 6.10 2.68
CA GLY A 56 -11.84 5.07 2.33
C GLY A 56 -10.39 5.53 2.51
N ARG A 57 -9.48 4.55 2.48
CA ARG A 57 -8.03 4.78 2.39
C ARG A 57 -7.55 4.61 0.96
N ALA A 58 -6.76 5.55 0.45
CA ALA A 58 -6.09 5.38 -0.83
C ALA A 58 -4.86 4.46 -0.70
N LEU A 59 -4.64 3.63 -1.73
CA LEU A 59 -3.41 2.85 -1.91
C LEU A 59 -2.68 3.38 -3.16
N MET A 60 -1.41 3.73 -3.01
CA MET A 60 -0.52 4.11 -4.10
C MET A 60 0.52 3.04 -4.31
N LEU A 61 0.58 2.50 -5.52
CA LEU A 61 1.67 1.65 -5.96
C LEU A 61 2.64 2.50 -6.79
N THR A 62 3.83 2.74 -6.25
CA THR A 62 4.85 3.55 -6.91
C THR A 62 5.90 2.65 -7.53
N LEU A 63 6.10 2.77 -8.84
CA LEU A 63 7.01 1.96 -9.62
C LEU A 63 8.20 2.81 -10.04
N HIS A 64 9.41 2.39 -9.66
CA HIS A 64 10.63 3.07 -10.08
C HIS A 64 10.91 2.84 -11.58
N GLY A 65 11.73 3.71 -12.17
CA GLY A 65 12.21 3.57 -13.54
C GLY A 65 13.32 2.53 -13.71
N CYS A 66 13.81 2.38 -14.93
CA CYS A 66 14.94 1.51 -15.25
C CYS A 66 16.22 1.90 -14.48
N ALA A 67 17.06 0.92 -14.15
CA ALA A 67 18.29 1.11 -13.36
C ALA A 67 18.07 1.79 -11.99
N MET A 68 16.86 1.70 -11.43
CA MET A 68 16.51 2.23 -10.11
C MET A 68 16.07 1.09 -9.18
N THR A 69 15.99 1.36 -7.88
CA THR A 69 15.41 0.45 -6.88
C THR A 69 14.49 1.22 -5.93
N ALA A 70 13.62 0.51 -5.20
CA ALA A 70 12.78 1.16 -4.19
C ALA A 70 13.62 1.85 -3.11
N SER A 71 14.60 1.14 -2.53
CA SER A 71 15.47 1.69 -1.49
C SER A 71 16.36 2.81 -1.99
N GLY A 72 17.00 2.65 -3.15
CA GLY A 72 17.99 3.58 -3.68
C GLY A 72 17.38 4.88 -4.23
N ASN A 73 16.14 4.82 -4.70
CA ASN A 73 15.54 5.95 -5.42
C ASN A 73 14.23 6.41 -4.81
N VAL A 74 13.27 5.52 -4.59
CA VAL A 74 11.92 5.90 -4.12
C VAL A 74 11.96 6.42 -2.69
N ILE A 75 12.58 5.64 -1.81
CA ILE A 75 12.64 5.92 -0.38
C ILE A 75 13.69 7.00 -0.09
N ASN A 76 14.89 6.88 -0.67
CA ASN A 76 15.98 7.81 -0.39
C ASN A 76 15.77 9.20 -0.98
N LYS A 77 15.09 9.33 -2.13
CA LYS A 77 14.88 10.63 -2.78
C LYS A 77 13.52 11.25 -2.48
N LYS A 78 12.67 10.58 -1.71
CA LYS A 78 11.40 11.10 -1.18
C LYS A 78 10.64 11.88 -2.23
N TYR A 79 10.11 11.21 -3.26
CA TYR A 79 9.33 11.80 -4.37
C TYR A 79 7.99 12.41 -3.92
N ASN A 80 8.00 13.16 -2.81
CA ASN A 80 6.86 13.71 -2.10
C ASN A 80 5.86 12.65 -1.60
N TRP A 81 6.29 11.39 -1.50
CA TRP A 81 5.39 10.30 -1.14
C TRP A 81 4.94 10.38 0.30
N GLU A 82 5.85 10.68 1.23
CA GLU A 82 5.56 10.80 2.66
C GLU A 82 4.60 11.96 2.92
N ASP A 83 4.89 13.15 2.42
CA ASP A 83 4.04 14.33 2.64
C ASP A 83 2.65 14.17 2.02
N THR A 84 2.57 13.54 0.83
CA THR A 84 1.30 13.22 0.19
C THR A 84 0.53 12.16 0.98
N ALA A 85 1.22 11.13 1.47
CA ALA A 85 0.65 10.09 2.32
C ALA A 85 0.09 10.66 3.62
N GLU A 86 0.83 11.53 4.30
CA GLU A 86 0.40 12.18 5.54
C GLU A 86 -0.78 13.13 5.29
N LYS A 87 -0.78 13.88 4.18
CA LYS A 87 -1.86 14.81 3.86
C LYS A 87 -3.18 14.09 3.58
N TYR A 88 -3.15 13.04 2.77
CA TYR A 88 -4.36 12.39 2.25
C TYR A 88 -4.66 11.03 2.89
N GLY A 89 -3.85 10.58 3.86
CA GLY A 89 -4.04 9.30 4.53
C GLY A 89 -3.77 8.11 3.61
N MET A 90 -2.92 8.29 2.60
CA MET A 90 -2.64 7.30 1.57
C MET A 90 -1.53 6.34 2.02
N VAL A 91 -1.74 5.03 1.85
CA VAL A 91 -0.66 4.04 1.99
C VAL A 91 0.11 3.96 0.69
N VAL A 92 1.44 3.96 0.77
CA VAL A 92 2.31 3.87 -0.41
C VAL A 92 3.09 2.57 -0.36
N ILE A 93 3.09 1.81 -1.46
CA ILE A 93 3.89 0.60 -1.63
C ILE A 93 4.88 0.84 -2.77
N ALA A 94 6.16 0.57 -2.50
CA ALA A 94 7.27 0.72 -3.43
C ALA A 94 8.02 -0.61 -3.57
N PRO A 95 7.70 -1.45 -4.58
CA PRO A 95 8.46 -2.66 -4.88
C PRO A 95 9.71 -2.39 -5.71
N THR A 96 10.70 -3.27 -5.61
CA THR A 96 11.83 -3.32 -6.55
C THR A 96 11.57 -4.39 -7.60
N VAL A 97 11.96 -4.12 -8.85
CA VAL A 97 11.89 -5.12 -9.93
C VAL A 97 12.69 -6.38 -9.52
N PRO A 98 12.06 -7.57 -9.49
CA PRO A 98 12.75 -8.82 -9.16
C PRO A 98 13.90 -9.12 -10.14
N SER A 99 15.09 -9.35 -9.61
CA SER A 99 16.21 -9.88 -10.40
C SER A 99 15.96 -11.34 -10.81
N GLY A 100 16.50 -11.76 -11.95
CA GLY A 100 16.48 -13.17 -12.38
C GLY A 100 15.19 -13.68 -13.04
N THR A 101 14.12 -12.88 -13.12
CA THR A 101 12.87 -13.29 -13.80
C THR A 101 12.97 -13.16 -15.32
N THR A 102 12.22 -13.98 -16.07
CA THR A 102 12.23 -14.01 -17.55
C THR A 102 11.51 -12.83 -18.20
N SER A 103 10.63 -12.17 -17.46
CA SER A 103 9.76 -11.09 -17.95
C SER A 103 10.41 -9.71 -17.96
N THR A 104 11.52 -9.50 -17.23
CA THR A 104 12.17 -8.18 -17.09
C THR A 104 13.35 -7.96 -18.06
N ARG A 105 13.53 -8.84 -19.05
CA ARG A 105 14.84 -9.13 -19.64
C ARG A 105 15.37 -8.24 -20.76
N SER A 106 14.62 -7.26 -21.29
CA SER A 106 15.19 -6.42 -22.35
C SER A 106 16.01 -5.23 -21.83
N TYR A 107 15.79 -4.78 -20.59
CA TYR A 107 16.54 -3.65 -20.03
C TYR A 107 16.65 -3.72 -18.50
N SER A 108 17.86 -3.48 -17.98
CA SER A 108 18.20 -3.72 -16.57
C SER A 108 17.34 -2.90 -15.61
N GLY A 109 16.71 -3.61 -14.65
CA GLY A 109 15.91 -2.99 -13.58
C GLY A 109 14.62 -2.34 -14.06
N CYS A 110 14.12 -2.66 -15.26
CA CYS A 110 12.84 -2.16 -15.74
C CYS A 110 11.70 -3.14 -15.47
N TRP A 111 10.50 -2.59 -15.30
CA TRP A 111 9.26 -3.34 -15.40
C TRP A 111 9.04 -3.84 -16.84
N ASP A 112 8.32 -4.96 -16.98
CA ASP A 112 7.96 -5.50 -18.29
C ASP A 112 6.92 -4.60 -18.98
N TRP A 113 7.36 -3.76 -19.92
CA TRP A 113 6.51 -2.84 -20.68
C TRP A 113 6.44 -3.16 -22.18
N PHE A 114 7.39 -3.93 -22.69
CA PHE A 114 7.49 -4.32 -24.11
C PHE A 114 6.83 -5.67 -24.40
N GLY A 115 6.44 -6.42 -23.36
CA GLY A 115 5.67 -7.66 -23.47
C GLY A 115 6.51 -8.79 -24.05
N ALA A 116 7.07 -9.64 -23.20
CA ALA A 116 7.46 -10.97 -23.67
C ALA A 116 6.22 -11.72 -24.17
N ASN A 117 6.37 -12.47 -25.27
CA ASN A 117 5.36 -13.33 -25.90
C ASN A 117 4.40 -13.96 -24.85
N PRO A 118 3.07 -13.80 -24.96
CA PRO A 118 2.10 -14.33 -23.99
C PRO A 118 2.29 -15.82 -23.66
N ALA A 119 2.86 -16.60 -24.58
CA ALA A 119 3.18 -18.02 -24.41
C ALA A 119 4.32 -18.33 -23.42
N ALA A 120 5.15 -17.35 -23.04
CA ALA A 120 6.26 -17.51 -22.11
C ALA A 120 5.90 -17.11 -20.66
N ARG A 121 4.65 -16.68 -20.42
CA ARG A 121 4.17 -16.39 -19.06
C ARG A 121 3.93 -17.73 -18.36
N PRO A 122 4.64 -18.08 -17.27
CA PRO A 122 4.12 -19.11 -16.39
C PRO A 122 2.71 -18.67 -15.99
N ALA A 123 1.74 -19.56 -16.18
CA ALA A 123 0.36 -19.29 -15.81
C ALA A 123 0.35 -18.74 -14.38
N MET A 124 -0.22 -17.56 -14.19
CA MET A 124 -0.49 -17.05 -12.85
C MET A 124 -1.39 -18.09 -12.20
N LYS A 125 -0.83 -18.87 -11.27
CA LYS A 125 -1.57 -19.92 -10.60
C LYS A 125 -2.76 -19.23 -9.92
N PRO A 126 -4.01 -19.64 -10.19
CA PRO A 126 -5.16 -19.01 -9.55
C PRO A 126 -5.00 -19.15 -8.05
N PHE A 127 -5.32 -18.06 -7.35
CA PHE A 127 -5.38 -17.98 -5.90
C PHE A 127 -6.20 -19.19 -5.38
N SER A 128 -5.56 -20.08 -4.65
CA SER A 128 -6.19 -21.23 -3.98
C SER A 128 -6.15 -21.01 -2.48
#